data_AF-A0A1S1M467-F1
#
_entry.id   AF-A0A1S1M467-F1
#
_cell.length_a   1.000
_cell.length_b   1.000
_cell.length_c   1.000
_cell.angle_alpha   90.00
_cell.angle_beta   90.00
_cell.angle_gamma   90.00
#
_symmetry.space_group_name_H-M   'P 1'
#
loop_
_entity.id
_entity.type
_entity.pdbx_description
1 polymer ?
#
loop_
_entity_poly.entity_id
_entity_poly.type
_entity_poly.pdbx_seq_one_letter_code
_entity_poly.pdbx_strand_id
1 'polypeptide(L)'
;MAVFQNDLALLDATSKKIEGKHQEFTAIQNQLRDRVAVGTSTWQGQARHAFDEAMARFDQEMGDIQKVLLQISDTMESNKRRIQEMDEGQTF
;
A
#
# COMPACT_ATOMS: atom_id res chain seq x y z
N MET A 1 -30.15 -2.67 -7.97
CA MET A 1 -29.54 -3.64 -8.90
C MET A 1 -28.42 -3.04 -9.76
N ALA A 2 -28.66 -2.31 -10.88
CA ALA A 2 -27.58 -1.89 -11.79
C ALA A 2 -26.54 -0.92 -11.20
N VAL A 3 -26.95 -0.02 -10.30
CA VAL A 3 -26.05 0.92 -9.60
C VAL A 3 -25.11 0.18 -8.64
N PHE A 4 -25.62 -0.76 -7.84
CA PHE A 4 -24.82 -1.53 -6.90
C PHE A 4 -23.77 -2.41 -7.58
N GLN A 5 -24.07 -2.99 -8.75
CA GLN A 5 -23.07 -3.72 -9.55
C GLN A 5 -21.93 -2.82 -10.03
N ASN A 6 -22.24 -1.58 -10.43
CA ASN A 6 -21.22 -0.61 -10.85
C ASN A 6 -20.32 -0.19 -9.67
N ASP A 7 -20.93 0.08 -8.52
CA ASP A 7 -20.20 0.45 -7.30
C ASP A 7 -19.28 -0.68 -6.81
N LEU A 8 -19.77 -1.93 -6.84
CA LEU A 8 -18.95 -3.11 -6.50
C LEU A 8 -17.76 -3.28 -7.46
N ALA A 9 -17.97 -3.08 -8.77
CA ALA A 9 -16.90 -3.15 -9.75
C ALA A 9 -15.85 -2.04 -9.56
N LEU A 10 -16.29 -0.82 -9.20
CA LEU A 10 -15.39 0.29 -8.89
C LEU A 10 -14.56 0.03 -7.64
N LEU A 11 -15.17 -0.52 -6.59
CA LEU A 11 -14.48 -0.90 -5.35
C LEU A 11 -13.41 -1.97 -5.64
N ASP A 12 -13.75 -3.02 -6.37
CA ASP A 12 -12.81 -4.09 -6.74
C ASP A 12 -11.63 -3.57 -7.58
N ALA A 13 -11.91 -2.70 -8.56
CA ALA A 13 -10.88 -2.05 -9.37
C ALA A 13 -9.97 -1.15 -8.52
N THR A 14 -10.52 -0.50 -7.49
CA THR A 14 -9.75 0.38 -6.60
C THR A 14 -8.88 -0.43 -5.65
N SER A 15 -9.39 -1.52 -5.06
CA SER A 15 -8.61 -2.43 -4.23
C SER A 15 -7.42 -3.02 -4.99
N LYS A 16 -7.62 -3.46 -6.24
CA LYS A 16 -6.53 -3.94 -7.10
C LYS A 16 -5.46 -2.88 -7.37
N LYS A 17 -5.87 -1.62 -7.55
CA LYS A 17 -4.92 -0.50 -7.73
C LYS A 17 -4.10 -0.26 -6.46
N ILE A 18 -4.73 -0.32 -5.29
CA ILE A 18 -4.06 -0.16 -3.98
C ILE A 18 -3.03 -1.27 -3.78
N GLU A 19 -3.40 -2.52 -4.06
CA GLU A 19 -2.50 -3.66 -3.98
C GLU A 19 -1.32 -3.53 -4.97
N GLY A 20 -1.60 -3.13 -6.22
CA GLY A 20 -0.55 -2.85 -7.21
C GLY A 20 0.42 -1.76 -6.73
N LYS A 21 -0.10 -0.66 -6.16
CA LYS A 21 0.75 0.39 -5.59
C LYS A 21 1.58 -0.11 -4.41
N HIS A 22 1.01 -0.93 -3.54
CA HIS A 22 1.75 -1.57 -2.44
C HIS A 22 2.95 -2.39 -2.96
N GLN A 23 2.75 -3.17 -4.02
CA GLN A 23 3.81 -3.96 -4.65
C GLN A 23 4.89 -3.06 -5.28
N GLU A 24 4.48 -2.01 -6.01
CA GLU A 24 5.42 -1.02 -6.58
C GLU A 24 6.28 -0.36 -5.51
N PHE A 25 5.66 0.08 -4.40
CA PHE A 25 6.35 0.69 -3.28
C PHE A 25 7.37 -0.27 -2.64
N THR A 26 6.98 -1.52 -2.41
CA THR A 26 7.88 -2.55 -1.89
C THR A 26 9.05 -2.81 -2.84
N ALA A 27 8.81 -2.83 -4.16
CA ALA A 27 9.87 -2.99 -5.14
C ALA A 27 10.86 -1.82 -5.15
N ILE A 28 10.36 -0.57 -5.05
CA ILE A 28 11.20 0.63 -4.97
C ILE A 28 12.07 0.59 -3.72
N GLN A 29 11.52 0.17 -2.57
CA GLN A 29 12.28 0.03 -1.32
C GLN A 29 13.43 -0.97 -1.49
N ASN A 30 13.17 -2.13 -2.08
CA ASN A 30 14.20 -3.14 -2.33
C ASN A 30 15.27 -2.62 -3.30
N GLN A 31 14.86 -1.98 -4.40
CA GLN A 31 15.79 -1.38 -5.37
C GLN A 31 16.68 -0.29 -4.74
N LEU A 32 16.12 0.52 -3.84
CA LEU A 32 16.87 1.55 -3.12
C LEU A 32 17.92 0.88 -2.21
N ARG A 33 17.50 -0.12 -1.43
CA ARG A 33 18.41 -0.90 -0.58
C ARG A 33 19.53 -1.55 -1.38
N ASP A 34 19.20 -2.18 -2.49
CA ASP A 34 20.19 -2.86 -3.35
C ASP A 34 21.20 -1.86 -3.94
N ARG A 35 20.72 -0.74 -4.48
CA ARG A 35 21.58 0.31 -5.04
C ARG A 35 22.55 0.86 -3.99
N VAL A 36 22.09 1.02 -2.76
CA VAL A 36 22.95 1.58 -1.73
C VAL A 36 23.85 0.52 -1.07
N ALA A 37 23.42 -0.74 -1.00
CA ALA A 37 24.28 -1.85 -0.59
C ALA A 37 25.58 -1.90 -1.41
N VAL A 38 25.51 -1.60 -2.71
CA VAL A 38 26.68 -1.52 -3.61
C VAL A 38 27.69 -0.45 -3.18
N GLY A 39 27.24 0.70 -2.66
CA GLY A 39 28.12 1.81 -2.26
C GLY A 39 28.56 1.78 -0.78
N THR A 40 27.75 1.21 0.09
CA THR A 40 27.96 1.26 1.55
C THR A 40 29.19 0.53 2.06
N SER A 41 29.74 -0.42 1.30
CA SER A 41 31.01 -1.08 1.61
C SER A 41 32.21 -0.11 1.60
N THR A 42 32.06 1.02 0.91
CA THR A 42 33.07 2.09 0.81
C THR A 42 32.78 3.28 1.74
N TRP A 43 31.59 3.35 2.32
CA TRP A 43 31.19 4.44 3.21
C TRP A 43 31.57 4.11 4.65
N GLN A 44 32.41 4.94 5.26
CA GLN A 44 32.82 4.81 6.66
C GLN A 44 32.52 6.09 7.45
N GLY A 45 32.42 5.95 8.78
CA GLY A 45 32.21 7.06 9.70
C GLY A 45 30.87 7.78 9.49
N GLN A 46 30.91 9.11 9.44
CA GLN A 46 29.71 9.97 9.41
C GLN A 46 28.82 9.71 8.19
N ALA A 47 29.40 9.38 7.03
CA ALA A 47 28.65 9.10 5.80
C ALA A 47 27.79 7.84 5.94
N ARG A 48 28.31 6.82 6.63
CA ARG A 48 27.56 5.60 6.90
C ARG A 48 26.40 5.88 7.86
N HIS A 49 26.67 6.64 8.92
CA HIS A 49 25.64 6.99 9.92
C HIS A 49 24.50 7.83 9.32
N ALA A 50 24.82 8.84 8.50
CA ALA A 50 23.80 9.66 7.82
C ALA A 50 22.96 8.82 6.85
N PHE A 51 23.57 7.83 6.19
CA PHE A 51 22.85 6.91 5.34
C PHE A 51 21.92 5.99 6.14
N ASP A 52 22.41 5.37 7.21
CA ASP A 52 21.60 4.47 8.04
C ASP A 52 20.40 5.23 8.65
N GLU A 53 20.57 6.50 9.04
CA GLU A 53 19.47 7.38 9.45
C GLU A 53 18.46 7.66 8.32
N ALA A 54 18.94 7.95 7.11
CA ALA A 54 18.07 8.18 5.96
C ALA A 54 17.26 6.92 5.61
N MET A 55 17.88 5.75 5.68
CA MET A 55 17.20 4.47 5.49
C MET A 55 16.17 4.19 6.57
N ALA A 56 16.48 4.49 7.83
CA ALA A 56 15.53 4.31 8.92
C ALA A 56 14.28 5.20 8.74
N ARG A 57 14.46 6.46 8.34
CA ARG A 57 13.34 7.37 8.02
C ARG A 57 12.53 6.85 6.84
N PHE A 58 13.21 6.40 5.79
CA PHE A 58 12.56 5.83 4.62
C PHE A 58 11.74 4.58 4.97
N ASP A 59 12.31 3.64 5.73
CA ASP A 59 11.60 2.44 6.17
C ASP A 59 10.37 2.78 7.04
N GLN A 60 10.46 3.82 7.87
CA GLN A 60 9.33 4.32 8.66
C GLN A 60 8.21 4.88 7.78
N GLU A 61 8.54 5.77 6.84
CA GLU A 61 7.57 6.36 5.92
C GLU A 61 6.89 5.29 5.07
N MET A 62 7.65 4.29 4.62
CA MET A 62 7.12 3.13 3.88
C MET A 62 6.15 2.31 4.73
N GLY A 63 6.49 2.05 6.00
CA GLY A 63 5.59 1.38 6.93
C GLY A 63 4.29 2.14 7.15
N ASP A 64 4.34 3.47 7.20
CA ASP A 64 3.15 4.31 7.35
C ASP A 64 2.28 4.31 6.08
N ILE A 65 2.89 4.34 4.89
CA ILE A 65 2.19 4.16 3.61
C ILE A 65 1.47 2.81 3.58
N GLN A 66 2.15 1.73 3.99
CA GLN A 66 1.55 0.38 4.04
C GLN A 66 0.32 0.33 4.96
N LYS A 67 0.40 0.94 6.15
CA LYS A 67 -0.75 1.01 7.07
C LYS A 67 -1.93 1.75 6.45
N VAL A 68 -1.69 2.86 5.77
CA VAL A 68 -2.75 3.62 5.08
C VAL A 68 -3.38 2.79 3.97
N LEU A 69 -2.58 2.10 3.15
CA LEU A 69 -3.10 1.24 2.08
C LEU A 69 -3.96 0.09 2.64
N LEU A 70 -3.55 -0.52 3.76
CA LEU A 70 -4.34 -1.53 4.46
C LEU A 70 -5.66 -0.97 4.99
N GLN A 71 -5.63 0.20 5.63
CA GLN A 71 -6.85 0.87 6.12
C GLN A 71 -7.83 1.18 5.00
N ILE A 72 -7.34 1.63 3.84
CA ILE A 72 -8.18 1.87 2.67
C ILE A 72 -8.77 0.54 2.19
N SER A 73 -7.97 -0.53 2.09
CA SER A 73 -8.44 -1.86 1.70
C SER A 73 -9.55 -2.38 2.63
N ASP A 74 -9.36 -2.28 3.95
CA ASP A 74 -10.36 -2.68 4.94
C ASP A 74 -11.66 -1.88 4.82
N THR A 75 -11.54 -0.57 4.57
CA THR A 75 -12.68 0.31 4.34
C THR A 75 -13.44 -0.09 3.07
N MET A 76 -12.72 -0.42 1.99
CA MET A 76 -13.35 -0.87 0.74
C MET A 76 -14.07 -2.21 0.91
N GLU A 77 -13.47 -3.19 1.58
CA GLU A 77 -14.12 -4.47 1.88
C GLU A 77 -15.33 -4.30 2.80
N SER A 78 -15.26 -3.40 3.76
CA SER A 78 -16.42 -3.03 4.60
C SER A 78 -17.54 -2.42 3.77
N ASN A 79 -17.24 -1.48 2.87
CA ASN A 79 -18.22 -0.86 1.98
C ASN A 79 -18.85 -1.89 1.04
N LYS A 80 -18.05 -2.81 0.51
CA LYS A 80 -18.51 -3.92 -0.34
C LYS A 80 -19.52 -4.80 0.39
N ARG A 81 -19.24 -5.22 1.62
CA ARG A 81 -20.19 -6.00 2.45
C ARG A 81 -21.50 -5.25 2.69
N ARG A 82 -21.43 -3.96 3.03
CA ARG A 82 -22.64 -3.13 3.25
C ARG A 82 -23.50 -3.01 1.99
N ILE A 83 -22.87 -2.86 0.82
CA ILE A 83 -23.60 -2.82 -0.46
C ILE A 83 -24.28 -4.17 -0.74
N GLN A 84 -23.61 -5.29 -0.47
CA GLN A 84 -24.19 -6.62 -0.62
C GLN A 84 -25.40 -6.83 0.31
N GLU A 85 -25.28 -6.47 1.59
CA GLU A 85 -26.39 -6.52 2.56
C GLU A 85 -27.59 -5.67 2.12
N MET A 86 -27.34 -4.49 1.54
CA MET A 86 -28.39 -3.60 1.03
C MET A 86 -29.11 -4.17 -0.20
N ASP A 87 -28.41 -4.85 -1.10
CA ASP A 87 -29.01 -5.47 -2.29
C ASP A 87 -29.87 -6.70 -1.91
N GLU A 88 -29.40 -7.50 -0.95
CA GLU A 88 -30.15 -8.62 -0.36
C GLU A 88 -31.40 -8.16 0.40
N GLY A 89 -31.31 -7.04 1.13
CA GLY A 89 -32.46 -6.47 1.85
C GLY A 89 -33.54 -5.85 0.96
N GLN A 90 -33.24 -5.55 -0.31
CA GLN A 90 -34.19 -5.00 -1.30
C GLN A 90 -34.86 -6.07 -2.16
N THR A 91 -34.44 -7.33 -2.05
CA THR A 91 -34.95 -8.45 -2.86
C THR A 91 -36.08 -9.25 -2.17
N PHE A 92 -36.49 -8.85 -0.96
CA PHE A 92 -37.67 -9.32 -0.23
C PHE A 92 -38.75 -8.22 -0.16
#